data_AF-A0A538R7G5-F1
#
_entry.id   AF-A0A538R7G5-F1
#
_cell.length_a   1.000
_cell.length_b   1.000
_cell.length_c   1.000
_cell.angle_alpha   90.00
_cell.angle_beta   90.00
_cell.angle_gamma   90.00
#
_symmetry.space_group_name_H-M   'P 1'
#
loop_
_entity.id
_entity.type
_entity.pdbx_description
1 polymer ?
#
loop_
_entity_poly.entity_id
_entity_poly.type
_entity_poly.pdbx_seq_one_letter_code
_entity_poly.pdbx_strand_id
1 'polypeptide(L)'
;MTYRVLILGASYGSLFGTKLLMAGQSVALVCTRSTAELINRDGTVVKFSVKGRDIDVASTKLPGQLSATTPDGVDPAAFDLVVLGVQEAQYGSPGVRELMGRIAKARVPCLAIMNMPPLPYLQRIPEIRTAEVAACYADLGVWQDFDPALVTLASPDPQAFRPPDQPKNVLQVGLPTNFKAARFAGDAPTAILRALETAIEDARFDPGDGQGSGQSTGSIEVPVKLKVHDSIFVPLAKWPMLITGNYRCILADRMIPIKEAVHGDLQRSRQVYDWVSKLCLGLGADEADLVPFDKYAKAAEGLGKPSSAARALFGGAAHIERVDCLVRRIAGQRGLSFDTLDEIVALVDQRLAKNRATPTA
;
A
#
# COMPACT_ATOMS: atom_id res chain seq x y z
N MET A 1 -18.39 -18.42 4.14
CA MET A 1 -17.66 -18.75 2.88
C MET A 1 -16.20 -18.38 3.09
N THR A 2 -15.27 -19.21 2.62
CA THR A 2 -13.83 -18.97 2.74
C THR A 2 -13.29 -18.61 1.37
N TYR A 3 -12.76 -17.40 1.23
CA TYR A 3 -12.05 -16.95 0.04
C TYR A 3 -10.59 -17.36 0.09
N ARG A 4 -10.03 -17.68 -1.07
CA ARG A 4 -8.61 -17.91 -1.31
C ARG A 4 -8.00 -16.63 -1.88
N VAL A 5 -7.10 -16.01 -1.13
CA VAL A 5 -6.48 -14.73 -1.48
C VAL A 5 -4.99 -14.93 -1.75
N LEU A 6 -4.56 -14.63 -2.97
CA LEU A 6 -3.14 -14.58 -3.33
C LEU A 6 -2.62 -13.18 -3.02
N ILE A 7 -1.52 -13.05 -2.30
CA ILE A 7 -0.91 -11.74 -1.97
C ILE A 7 0.51 -11.69 -2.51
N LEU A 8 0.77 -10.77 -3.43
CA LEU A 8 2.12 -10.52 -3.95
C LEU A 8 2.87 -9.66 -2.94
N GLY A 9 3.86 -10.26 -2.25
CA GLY A 9 4.69 -9.60 -1.25
C GLY A 9 4.42 -10.04 0.18
N ALA A 10 5.37 -10.76 0.79
CA ALA A 10 5.29 -11.26 2.16
C ALA A 10 5.80 -10.27 3.24
N SER A 11 5.81 -8.97 2.95
CA SER A 11 6.18 -7.92 3.91
C SER A 11 4.93 -7.16 4.34
N TYR A 12 4.62 -6.06 3.65
CA TYR A 12 3.40 -5.29 3.91
C TYR A 12 2.13 -6.12 3.68
N GLY A 13 2.14 -7.02 2.68
CA GLY A 13 1.06 -7.97 2.44
C GLY A 13 0.76 -8.90 3.62
N SER A 14 1.73 -9.18 4.50
CA SER A 14 1.50 -9.99 5.71
C SER A 14 0.57 -9.28 6.71
N LEU A 15 0.53 -7.94 6.74
CA LEU A 15 -0.43 -7.22 7.57
C LEU A 15 -1.87 -7.51 7.12
N PHE A 16 -2.15 -7.35 5.83
CA PHE A 16 -3.47 -7.65 5.27
C PHE A 16 -3.78 -9.15 5.39
N GLY A 17 -2.80 -10.01 5.08
CA GLY A 17 -2.87 -11.45 5.24
C GLY A 17 -3.25 -11.88 6.65
N THR A 18 -2.63 -11.31 7.69
CA THR A 18 -3.00 -11.59 9.09
C THR A 18 -4.46 -11.25 9.39
N LYS A 19 -4.98 -10.13 8.87
CA LYS A 19 -6.40 -9.79 9.06
C LYS A 19 -7.33 -10.79 8.38
N LEU A 20 -6.98 -11.24 7.18
CA LEU A 20 -7.72 -12.28 6.46
C LEU A 20 -7.67 -13.64 7.19
N LEU A 21 -6.50 -14.02 7.71
CA LEU A 21 -6.34 -15.25 8.48
C LEU A 21 -7.14 -15.21 9.78
N MET A 22 -7.17 -14.07 10.47
CA MET A 22 -8.03 -13.86 11.64
C MET A 22 -9.51 -14.03 11.29
N ALA A 23 -9.90 -13.61 10.09
CA ALA A 23 -11.25 -13.74 9.54
C ALA A 23 -11.54 -15.13 8.93
N GLY A 24 -10.69 -16.13 9.15
CA GLY A 24 -10.90 -17.51 8.70
C GLY A 24 -10.68 -17.73 7.20
N GLN A 25 -9.99 -16.81 6.52
CA GLN A 25 -9.73 -16.88 5.08
C GLN A 25 -8.46 -17.67 4.77
N SER A 26 -8.30 -18.11 3.51
CA SER A 26 -7.07 -18.75 3.03
C SER A 26 -6.18 -17.72 2.33
N VAL A 27 -4.90 -17.68 2.70
CA VAL A 27 -3.92 -16.71 2.20
C VAL A 27 -2.70 -17.44 1.64
N ALA A 28 -2.29 -17.09 0.42
CA ALA A 28 -1.02 -17.50 -0.17
C ALA A 28 -0.12 -16.28 -0.38
N LEU A 29 1.05 -16.24 0.28
CA LEU A 29 2.02 -15.16 0.13
C LEU A 29 3.06 -15.49 -0.95
N VAL A 30 3.14 -14.65 -2.00
CA VAL A 30 4.19 -14.75 -3.01
C VAL A 30 5.44 -14.02 -2.52
N CYS A 31 6.57 -14.72 -2.48
CA CYS A 31 7.85 -14.18 -2.03
C CYS A 31 9.03 -15.01 -2.57
N THR A 32 10.25 -14.61 -2.20
CA THR A 32 11.46 -15.38 -2.51
C THR A 32 11.41 -16.77 -1.88
N ARG A 33 12.05 -17.77 -2.49
CA ARG A 33 12.10 -19.16 -2.01
C ARG A 33 12.42 -19.30 -0.51
N SER A 34 13.52 -18.68 -0.05
CA SER A 34 13.93 -18.75 1.36
C SER A 34 12.92 -18.11 2.33
N THR A 35 12.18 -17.10 1.87
CA THR A 35 11.10 -16.50 2.67
C THR A 35 9.86 -17.41 2.67
N ALA A 36 9.56 -18.09 1.56
CA ALA A 36 8.46 -19.03 1.47
C ALA A 36 8.70 -20.26 2.37
N GLU A 37 9.90 -20.84 2.35
CA GLU A 37 10.31 -21.93 3.24
C GLU A 37 10.18 -21.54 4.72
N LEU A 38 10.67 -20.33 5.08
CA LEU A 38 10.53 -19.78 6.42
C LEU A 38 9.06 -19.66 6.86
N ILE A 39 8.21 -19.07 6.00
CA ILE A 39 6.80 -18.85 6.34
C ILE A 39 6.02 -20.17 6.41
N ASN A 40 6.28 -21.12 5.50
CA ASN A 40 5.61 -22.42 5.55
C ASN A 40 5.99 -23.24 6.79
N ARG A 41 7.21 -23.06 7.30
CA ARG A 41 7.68 -23.73 8.52
C ARG A 41 7.17 -23.07 9.80
N ASP A 42 7.30 -21.75 9.89
CA ASP A 42 7.15 -21.00 11.16
C ASP A 42 5.90 -20.11 11.19
N GLY A 43 5.21 -19.92 10.07
CA GLY A 43 4.15 -18.93 9.90
C GLY A 43 4.67 -17.50 9.81
N THR A 44 3.79 -16.52 9.97
CA THR A 44 4.12 -15.09 10.11
C THR A 44 3.74 -14.58 11.49
N VAL A 45 4.46 -13.57 11.99
CA VAL A 45 4.11 -12.85 13.22
C VAL A 45 3.94 -11.37 12.91
N VAL A 46 2.74 -10.84 13.17
CA VAL A 46 2.47 -9.40 13.05
C VAL A 46 2.23 -8.82 14.44
N LYS A 47 3.05 -7.83 14.79
CA LYS A 47 3.05 -7.17 16.10
C LYS A 47 2.22 -5.92 16.05
N PHE A 48 1.31 -5.77 17.01
CA PHE A 48 0.45 -4.59 17.15
C PHE A 48 0.58 -4.01 18.56
N SER A 49 0.44 -2.70 18.69
CA SER A 49 0.23 -2.04 19.98
C SER A 49 -1.26 -1.70 20.12
N VAL A 50 -1.95 -2.34 21.05
CA VAL A 50 -3.40 -2.21 21.28
C VAL A 50 -3.63 -1.71 22.70
N LYS A 51 -4.17 -0.49 22.84
CA LYS A 51 -4.49 0.14 24.15
C LYS A 51 -3.33 0.09 25.16
N GLY A 52 -2.09 0.30 24.69
CA GLY A 52 -0.89 0.29 25.53
C GLY A 52 -0.30 -1.11 25.81
N ARG A 53 -0.85 -2.17 25.20
CA ARG A 53 -0.31 -3.53 25.25
C ARG A 53 0.22 -3.94 23.89
N ASP A 54 1.44 -4.45 23.85
CA ASP A 54 1.98 -5.08 22.65
C ASP A 54 1.46 -6.52 22.55
N ILE A 55 0.97 -6.88 21.37
CA ILE A 55 0.46 -8.21 21.05
C ILE A 55 1.16 -8.74 19.79
N ASP A 56 1.58 -10.00 19.87
CA ASP A 56 2.17 -10.73 18.75
C ASP A 56 1.10 -11.67 18.18
N VAL A 57 0.64 -11.37 16.97
CA VAL A 57 -0.37 -12.17 16.27
C VAL A 57 0.34 -13.16 15.35
N ALA A 58 0.52 -14.39 15.84
CA ALA A 58 1.12 -15.50 15.09
C ALA A 58 0.07 -16.20 14.21
N SER A 59 0.36 -16.34 12.91
CA SER A 59 -0.56 -16.95 11.94
C SER A 59 -0.92 -18.40 12.25
N THR A 60 -0.03 -19.14 12.92
CA THR A 60 -0.23 -20.53 13.34
C THR A 60 -1.33 -20.69 14.39
N LYS A 61 -1.73 -19.60 15.04
CA LYS A 61 -2.82 -19.57 16.02
C LYS A 61 -4.14 -19.01 15.44
N LEU A 62 -4.18 -18.70 14.15
CA LEU A 62 -5.34 -18.10 13.50
C LEU A 62 -6.22 -19.17 12.85
N PRO A 63 -7.54 -18.93 12.69
CA PRO A 63 -8.46 -19.90 12.10
C PRO A 63 -8.27 -20.07 10.58
N GLY A 64 -7.67 -19.10 9.91
CA GLY A 64 -7.38 -19.15 8.48
C GLY A 64 -6.16 -20.00 8.12
N GLN A 65 -6.02 -20.31 6.83
CA GLN A 65 -4.91 -21.11 6.32
C GLN A 65 -3.86 -20.23 5.65
N LEU A 66 -2.60 -20.40 6.03
CA LEU A 66 -1.47 -19.69 5.43
C LEU A 66 -0.60 -20.65 4.61
N SER A 67 -0.21 -20.21 3.43
CA SER A 67 0.89 -20.78 2.64
C SER A 67 1.76 -19.67 2.07
N ALA A 68 2.97 -20.02 1.63
CA ALA A 68 3.85 -19.14 0.89
C ALA A 68 4.51 -19.90 -0.26
N THR A 69 4.72 -19.21 -1.38
CA THR A 69 5.28 -19.80 -2.60
C THR A 69 6.10 -18.79 -3.39
N THR A 70 6.88 -19.28 -4.33
CA THR A 70 7.58 -18.46 -5.33
C THR A 70 6.64 -18.13 -6.50
N PRO A 71 6.91 -17.08 -7.29
CA PRO A 71 6.01 -16.66 -8.36
C PRO A 71 5.66 -17.78 -9.37
N ASP A 72 6.62 -18.62 -9.72
CA ASP A 72 6.49 -19.77 -10.62
C ASP A 72 5.52 -20.84 -10.11
N GLY A 73 5.40 -21.03 -8.79
CA GLY A 73 4.55 -22.04 -8.17
C GLY A 73 3.08 -21.67 -8.03
N VAL A 74 2.64 -20.54 -8.59
CA VAL A 74 1.27 -20.02 -8.46
C VAL A 74 0.43 -20.39 -9.67
N ASP A 75 -0.76 -20.94 -9.45
CA ASP A 75 -1.86 -20.91 -10.42
C ASP A 75 -2.87 -19.83 -10.03
N PRO A 76 -2.93 -18.67 -10.72
CA PRO A 76 -3.83 -17.59 -10.35
C PRO A 76 -5.31 -17.99 -10.37
N ALA A 77 -5.73 -18.91 -11.24
CA ALA A 77 -7.13 -19.33 -11.35
C ALA A 77 -7.63 -20.09 -10.10
N ALA A 78 -6.70 -20.52 -9.23
CA ALA A 78 -7.01 -21.12 -7.94
C ALA A 78 -7.31 -20.08 -6.83
N PHE A 79 -7.50 -18.81 -7.16
CA PHE A 79 -7.77 -17.76 -6.18
C PHE A 79 -9.00 -16.93 -6.55
N ASP A 80 -9.69 -16.43 -5.53
CA ASP A 80 -10.89 -15.60 -5.68
C ASP A 80 -10.53 -14.10 -5.74
N LEU A 81 -9.38 -13.74 -5.17
CA LEU A 81 -8.85 -12.37 -5.13
C LEU A 81 -7.33 -12.41 -5.16
N VAL A 82 -6.73 -11.47 -5.90
CA VAL A 82 -5.29 -11.16 -5.84
C VAL A 82 -5.09 -9.83 -5.13
N VAL A 83 -4.09 -9.74 -4.26
CA VAL A 83 -3.66 -8.52 -3.59
C VAL A 83 -2.27 -8.13 -4.08
N LEU A 84 -2.16 -6.93 -4.63
CA LEU A 84 -0.91 -6.36 -5.13
C LEU A 84 -0.25 -5.56 -4.01
N GLY A 85 0.71 -6.20 -3.30
CA GLY A 85 1.30 -5.70 -2.05
C GLY A 85 2.82 -5.46 -2.09
N VAL A 86 3.41 -5.34 -3.28
CA VAL A 86 4.79 -4.88 -3.49
C VAL A 86 4.83 -3.48 -4.13
N GLN A 87 6.01 -2.85 -4.08
CA GLN A 87 6.24 -1.58 -4.77
C GLN A 87 6.12 -1.76 -6.29
N GLU A 88 5.61 -0.75 -6.99
CA GLU A 88 5.33 -0.81 -8.43
C GLU A 88 6.48 -1.39 -9.28
N ALA A 89 7.71 -0.92 -9.07
CA ALA A 89 8.86 -1.39 -9.84
C ALA A 89 9.18 -2.89 -9.67
N GLN A 90 8.73 -3.53 -8.58
CA GLN A 90 8.99 -4.94 -8.33
C GLN A 90 8.15 -5.87 -9.22
N TYR A 91 7.03 -5.39 -9.79
CA TYR A 91 6.24 -6.19 -10.72
C TYR A 91 6.97 -6.46 -12.04
N GLY A 92 7.94 -5.62 -12.42
CA GLY A 92 8.80 -5.86 -13.58
C GLY A 92 9.95 -6.85 -13.35
N SER A 93 10.13 -7.34 -12.12
CA SER A 93 11.22 -8.27 -11.80
C SER A 93 10.99 -9.67 -12.40
N PRO A 94 12.06 -10.41 -12.75
CA PRO A 94 11.94 -11.78 -13.28
C PRO A 94 11.14 -12.69 -12.34
N GLY A 95 10.28 -13.52 -12.91
CA GLY A 95 9.31 -14.37 -12.21
C GLY A 95 8.03 -13.63 -11.83
N VAL A 96 8.12 -12.41 -11.30
CA VAL A 96 6.94 -11.60 -10.93
C VAL A 96 6.24 -11.06 -12.18
N ARG A 97 7.00 -10.60 -13.18
CA ARG A 97 6.45 -10.12 -14.46
C ARG A 97 5.61 -11.19 -15.17
N GLU A 98 6.09 -12.42 -15.21
CA GLU A 98 5.40 -13.56 -15.81
C GLU A 98 4.16 -13.95 -14.99
N LEU A 99 4.23 -13.85 -13.66
CA LEU A 99 3.06 -14.03 -12.80
C LEU A 99 2.00 -12.95 -13.06
N MET A 100 2.38 -11.67 -13.24
CA MET A 100 1.44 -10.60 -13.58
C MET A 100 0.69 -10.90 -14.88
N GLY A 101 1.39 -11.38 -15.92
CA GLY A 101 0.75 -11.82 -17.17
C GLY A 101 -0.22 -12.99 -16.98
N ARG A 102 0.10 -13.96 -16.10
CA ARG A 102 -0.82 -15.07 -15.77
C ARG A 102 -2.03 -14.60 -14.97
N ILE A 103 -1.86 -13.66 -14.03
CA ILE A 103 -2.97 -13.07 -13.26
C ILE A 103 -3.94 -12.34 -14.21
N ALA A 104 -3.41 -11.51 -15.11
CA ALA A 104 -4.22 -10.80 -16.10
C ALA A 104 -5.05 -11.77 -16.96
N LYS A 105 -4.41 -12.83 -17.47
CA LYS A 105 -5.08 -13.88 -18.28
C LYS A 105 -6.15 -14.65 -17.50
N ALA A 106 -5.91 -14.91 -16.21
CA ALA A 106 -6.88 -15.60 -15.36
C ALA A 106 -8.09 -14.73 -14.99
N ARG A 107 -8.02 -13.40 -15.22
CA ARG A 107 -9.10 -12.43 -14.95
C ARG A 107 -9.61 -12.50 -13.51
N VAL A 108 -8.70 -12.72 -12.55
CA VAL A 108 -9.03 -12.70 -11.12
C VAL A 108 -9.06 -11.24 -10.64
N PRO A 109 -10.07 -10.81 -9.86
CA PRO A 109 -10.11 -9.47 -9.30
C PRO A 109 -8.86 -9.14 -8.49
N CYS A 110 -8.35 -7.92 -8.63
CA CYS A 110 -7.11 -7.46 -8.02
C CYS A 110 -7.32 -6.23 -7.14
N LEU A 111 -6.95 -6.34 -5.86
CA LEU A 111 -6.88 -5.23 -4.90
C LEU A 111 -5.43 -4.78 -4.74
N ALA A 112 -5.12 -3.55 -5.14
CA ALA A 112 -3.83 -2.94 -4.86
C ALA A 112 -3.79 -2.29 -3.47
N ILE A 113 -2.71 -2.53 -2.73
CA ILE A 113 -2.42 -1.91 -1.42
C ILE A 113 -1.05 -1.20 -1.45
N MET A 114 -0.79 -0.51 -2.55
CA MET A 114 0.47 0.19 -2.88
C MET A 114 0.21 1.70 -3.06
N ASN A 115 1.24 2.55 -2.96
CA ASN A 115 1.02 4.00 -3.09
C ASN A 115 0.79 4.41 -4.53
N MET A 116 1.53 3.80 -5.47
CA MET A 116 1.33 4.05 -6.89
C MET A 116 0.05 3.37 -7.34
N PRO A 117 -0.94 4.09 -7.89
CA PRO A 117 -2.12 3.45 -8.46
C PRO A 117 -1.72 2.59 -9.67
N PRO A 118 -2.20 1.33 -9.78
CA PRO A 118 -2.06 0.57 -11.02
C PRO A 118 -2.67 1.35 -12.20
N LEU A 119 -2.03 1.29 -13.37
CA LEU A 119 -2.55 1.95 -14.57
C LEU A 119 -4.01 1.54 -14.90
N PRO A 120 -4.42 0.26 -14.78
CA PRO A 120 -5.80 -0.16 -15.06
C PRO A 120 -6.82 0.44 -14.08
N TYR A 121 -6.42 0.75 -12.85
CA TYR A 121 -7.29 1.47 -11.93
C TYR A 121 -7.50 2.93 -12.38
N LEU A 122 -6.44 3.62 -12.83
CA LEU A 122 -6.56 4.98 -13.35
C LEU A 122 -7.38 5.05 -14.65
N GLN A 123 -7.36 4.00 -15.48
CA GLN A 123 -8.18 3.91 -16.70
C GLN A 123 -9.69 3.97 -16.42
N ARG A 124 -10.12 3.73 -15.18
CA ARG A 124 -11.51 3.86 -14.75
C ARG A 124 -11.94 5.30 -14.42
N ILE A 125 -11.00 6.25 -14.37
CA ILE A 125 -11.27 7.66 -14.08
C ILE A 125 -11.26 8.43 -15.41
N PRO A 126 -12.43 8.83 -15.95
CA PRO A 126 -12.54 9.45 -17.28
C PRO A 126 -11.69 10.71 -17.47
N GLU A 127 -11.47 11.46 -16.39
CA GLU A 127 -10.73 12.72 -16.35
C GLU A 127 -9.21 12.54 -16.52
N ILE A 128 -8.71 11.29 -16.51
CA ILE A 128 -7.28 10.97 -16.62
C ILE A 128 -6.98 10.35 -17.98
N ARG A 129 -6.19 11.06 -18.79
CA ARG A 129 -5.59 10.53 -20.02
C ARG A 129 -4.39 9.66 -19.66
N THR A 130 -4.63 8.37 -19.48
CA THR A 130 -3.63 7.42 -18.95
C THR A 130 -2.39 7.25 -19.83
N ALA A 131 -2.51 7.47 -21.15
CA ALA A 131 -1.36 7.46 -22.06
C ALA A 131 -0.30 8.52 -21.72
N GLU A 132 -0.70 9.67 -21.17
CA GLU A 132 0.21 10.79 -20.88
C GLU A 132 0.94 10.65 -19.53
N VAL A 133 0.48 9.72 -18.67
CA VAL A 133 1.12 9.40 -17.38
C VAL A 133 1.95 8.11 -17.44
N ALA A 134 2.01 7.48 -18.60
CA ALA A 134 2.69 6.20 -18.81
C ALA A 134 4.17 6.25 -18.39
N ALA A 135 4.84 7.38 -18.61
CA ALA A 135 6.23 7.60 -18.21
C ALA A 135 6.47 7.65 -16.67
N CYS A 136 5.43 7.60 -15.84
CA CYS A 136 5.55 7.51 -14.39
C CYS A 136 5.76 6.08 -13.88
N TYR A 137 5.52 5.07 -14.71
CA TYR A 137 5.62 3.66 -14.34
C TYR A 137 7.01 3.13 -14.67
N ALA A 138 7.56 2.26 -13.80
CA ALA A 138 8.85 1.64 -14.07
C ALA A 138 8.78 0.64 -15.22
N ASP A 139 7.66 -0.06 -15.35
CA ASP A 139 7.41 -1.03 -16.42
C ASP A 139 5.91 -1.05 -16.76
N LEU A 140 5.54 -0.46 -17.89
CA LEU A 140 4.15 -0.42 -18.33
C LEU A 140 3.62 -1.78 -18.79
N GLY A 141 4.50 -2.66 -19.27
CA GLY A 141 4.11 -3.92 -19.88
C GLY A 141 3.45 -4.88 -18.88
N VAL A 142 3.71 -4.73 -17.58
CA VAL A 142 3.09 -5.57 -16.54
C VAL A 142 1.61 -5.25 -16.33
N TRP A 143 1.14 -4.11 -16.81
CA TRP A 143 -0.23 -3.62 -16.62
C TRP A 143 -1.11 -3.77 -17.86
N GLN A 144 -0.52 -3.98 -19.04
CA GLN A 144 -1.18 -3.84 -20.34
C GLN A 144 -2.38 -4.79 -20.54
N ASP A 145 -2.31 -5.99 -19.98
CA ASP A 145 -3.28 -7.07 -20.21
C ASP A 145 -4.37 -7.12 -19.12
N PHE A 146 -4.26 -6.27 -18.09
CA PHE A 146 -5.25 -6.24 -17.01
C PHE A 146 -6.53 -5.55 -17.46
N ASP A 147 -7.66 -6.15 -17.12
CA ASP A 147 -8.97 -5.53 -17.27
C ASP A 147 -9.19 -4.45 -16.20
N PRO A 148 -9.38 -3.16 -16.57
CA PRO A 148 -9.67 -2.08 -15.63
C PRO A 148 -10.81 -2.41 -14.66
N ALA A 149 -11.87 -3.09 -15.13
CA ALA A 149 -13.03 -3.41 -14.32
C ALA A 149 -12.71 -4.34 -13.14
N LEU A 150 -11.61 -5.10 -13.25
CA LEU A 150 -11.14 -6.09 -12.29
C LEU A 150 -9.95 -5.60 -11.46
N VAL A 151 -9.59 -4.33 -11.53
CA VAL A 151 -8.53 -3.74 -10.69
C VAL A 151 -9.11 -2.62 -9.83
N THR A 152 -8.87 -2.70 -8.54
CA THR A 152 -9.17 -1.63 -7.59
C THR A 152 -7.99 -1.32 -6.69
N LEU A 153 -8.06 -0.21 -5.96
CA LEU A 153 -7.01 0.30 -5.10
C LEU A 153 -7.57 0.52 -3.69
N ALA A 154 -6.75 0.27 -2.68
CA ALA A 154 -6.92 0.79 -1.35
C ALA A 154 -5.81 1.75 -0.99
N SER A 155 -6.13 2.79 -0.21
CA SER A 155 -5.09 3.59 0.43
C SER A 155 -4.29 2.71 1.40
N PRO A 156 -2.96 2.57 1.23
CA PRO A 156 -2.12 1.88 2.21
C PRO A 156 -1.84 2.84 3.37
N ASP A 157 -2.85 3.07 4.20
CA ASP A 157 -2.73 3.93 5.37
C ASP A 157 -1.99 3.29 6.55
N PRO A 158 -2.13 1.97 6.83
CA PRO A 158 -1.40 1.35 7.92
C PRO A 158 0.11 1.51 7.70
N GLN A 159 0.85 1.87 8.75
CA GLN A 159 2.31 1.89 8.68
C GLN A 159 2.86 0.66 9.37
N ALA A 160 3.61 -0.13 8.63
CA ALA A 160 4.27 -1.32 9.13
C ALA A 160 5.68 -1.42 8.56
N PHE A 161 6.59 -2.03 9.32
CA PHE A 161 7.98 -2.24 8.93
C PHE A 161 8.47 -3.58 9.45
N ARG A 162 9.43 -4.17 8.74
CA ARG A 162 10.20 -5.31 9.26
C ARG A 162 11.25 -4.79 10.24
N PRO A 163 11.27 -5.25 11.49
CA PRO A 163 12.37 -4.92 12.39
C PRO A 163 13.69 -5.47 11.83
N PRO A 164 14.80 -4.72 11.90
CA PRO A 164 16.08 -5.13 11.29
C PRO A 164 16.66 -6.39 11.94
N ASP A 165 16.46 -6.57 13.25
CA ASP A 165 17.02 -7.66 14.04
C ASP A 165 16.07 -8.86 14.20
N GLN A 166 15.06 -8.96 13.34
CA GLN A 166 14.05 -10.02 13.38
C GLN A 166 14.01 -10.81 12.06
N PRO A 167 13.57 -12.08 12.09
CA PRO A 167 13.34 -12.86 10.87
C PRO A 167 12.35 -12.20 9.90
N LYS A 168 12.47 -12.52 8.59
CA LYS A 168 11.69 -11.88 7.51
C LYS A 168 10.17 -12.10 7.58
N ASN A 169 9.70 -13.06 8.37
CA ASN A 169 8.29 -13.35 8.63
C ASN A 169 7.71 -12.53 9.81
N VAL A 170 8.50 -11.63 10.42
CA VAL A 170 8.05 -10.72 11.49
C VAL A 170 7.80 -9.32 10.92
N LEU A 171 6.65 -8.74 11.26
CA LEU A 171 6.25 -7.38 10.88
C LEU A 171 5.77 -6.60 12.11
N GLN A 172 6.24 -5.37 12.28
CA GLN A 172 5.75 -4.46 13.33
C GLN A 172 4.81 -3.43 12.72
N VAL A 173 3.62 -3.28 13.29
CA VAL A 173 2.70 -2.18 12.99
C VAL A 173 3.05 -0.98 13.87
N GLY A 174 3.42 0.13 13.23
CA GLY A 174 3.74 1.39 13.91
C GLY A 174 2.55 2.36 13.96
N LEU A 175 1.67 2.33 12.94
CA LEU A 175 0.44 3.12 12.91
C LEU A 175 -0.73 2.24 12.41
N PRO A 176 -1.65 1.84 13.29
CA PRO A 176 -2.68 0.85 12.96
C PRO A 176 -3.97 1.50 12.42
N THR A 177 -3.87 2.19 11.28
CA THR A 177 -5.03 2.73 10.53
C THR A 177 -5.66 1.65 9.63
N ASN A 178 -6.66 1.99 8.81
CA ASN A 178 -7.40 1.04 7.99
C ASN A 178 -7.01 1.12 6.52
N PHE A 179 -7.10 -0.01 5.81
CA PHE A 179 -7.10 -0.02 4.35
C PHE A 179 -8.45 0.52 3.86
N LYS A 180 -8.45 1.61 3.09
CA LYS A 180 -9.69 2.14 2.49
C LYS A 180 -9.74 1.82 1.01
N ALA A 181 -10.52 0.80 0.64
CA ALA A 181 -10.63 0.31 -0.71
C ALA A 181 -11.75 1.00 -1.47
N ALA A 182 -11.49 1.40 -2.71
CA ALA A 182 -12.55 1.69 -3.67
C ALA A 182 -13.22 0.38 -4.11
N ARG A 183 -14.51 0.45 -4.43
CA ARG A 183 -15.21 -0.65 -5.11
C ARG A 183 -14.59 -0.99 -6.47
N PHE A 184 -14.79 -2.21 -6.92
CA PHE A 184 -14.55 -2.57 -8.32
C PHE A 184 -15.61 -1.92 -9.21
N ALA A 185 -15.44 -2.00 -10.54
CA ALA A 185 -16.47 -1.52 -11.46
C ALA A 185 -17.76 -2.35 -11.30
N GLY A 186 -17.62 -3.68 -11.23
CA GLY A 186 -18.74 -4.62 -11.05
C GLY A 186 -19.10 -4.92 -9.59
N ASP A 187 -20.35 -5.30 -9.36
CA ASP A 187 -20.87 -5.63 -8.03
C ASP A 187 -20.34 -6.98 -7.51
N ALA A 188 -20.19 -7.98 -8.38
CA ALA A 188 -19.70 -9.31 -7.98
C ALA A 188 -18.29 -9.27 -7.33
N PRO A 189 -17.24 -8.68 -7.95
CA PRO A 189 -15.94 -8.56 -7.28
C PRO A 189 -15.98 -7.60 -6.08
N THR A 190 -16.88 -6.60 -6.08
CA THR A 190 -17.09 -5.73 -4.91
C THR A 190 -17.67 -6.50 -3.72
N ALA A 191 -18.57 -7.45 -3.97
CA ALA A 191 -19.16 -8.30 -2.93
C ALA A 191 -18.09 -9.15 -2.20
N ILE A 192 -17.03 -9.57 -2.90
CA ILE A 192 -15.88 -10.23 -2.27
C ILE A 192 -15.24 -9.29 -1.22
N LEU A 193 -14.94 -8.04 -1.58
CA LEU A 193 -14.34 -7.09 -0.64
C LEU A 193 -15.26 -6.77 0.54
N ARG A 194 -16.57 -6.63 0.30
CA ARG A 194 -17.57 -6.39 1.36
C ARG A 194 -17.66 -7.57 2.32
N ALA A 195 -17.64 -8.80 1.80
CA ALA A 195 -17.63 -9.99 2.64
C ALA A 195 -16.33 -10.09 3.48
N LEU A 196 -15.18 -9.73 2.90
CA LEU A 196 -13.91 -9.66 3.63
C LEU A 196 -13.91 -8.53 4.68
N GLU A 197 -14.49 -7.38 4.38
CA GLU A 197 -14.69 -6.27 5.33
C GLU A 197 -15.50 -6.73 6.55
N THR A 198 -16.66 -7.34 6.34
CA THR A 198 -17.49 -7.89 7.43
C THR A 198 -16.73 -8.94 8.24
N ALA A 199 -16.09 -9.91 7.58
CA ALA A 199 -15.37 -10.97 8.26
C ALA A 199 -14.18 -10.44 9.09
N ILE A 200 -13.47 -9.41 8.61
CA ILE A 200 -12.39 -8.74 9.37
C ILE A 200 -12.96 -7.92 10.53
N GLU A 201 -14.14 -7.33 10.38
CA GLU A 201 -14.81 -6.58 11.45
C GLU A 201 -15.23 -7.50 12.61
N ASP A 202 -15.76 -8.67 12.27
CA ASP A 202 -16.23 -9.68 13.23
C ASP A 202 -15.10 -10.49 13.87
N ALA A 203 -13.92 -10.55 13.23
CA ALA A 203 -12.79 -11.29 13.75
C ALA A 203 -12.37 -10.79 15.14
N ARG A 204 -12.10 -11.74 16.03
CA ARG A 204 -11.55 -11.50 17.37
C ARG A 204 -10.31 -12.37 17.59
N PHE A 205 -9.37 -11.86 18.36
CA PHE A 205 -8.12 -12.53 18.68
C PHE A 205 -8.06 -12.84 20.16
N ASP A 206 -7.86 -14.10 20.51
CA ASP A 206 -7.52 -14.47 21.88
C ASP A 206 -5.99 -14.56 22.01
N PRO A 207 -5.34 -13.65 22.75
CA PRO A 207 -3.90 -13.70 22.94
C PRO A 207 -3.43 -14.94 23.74
N GLY A 208 -4.33 -15.65 24.44
CA GLY A 208 -3.97 -16.63 25.46
C GLY A 208 -3.32 -15.98 26.69
N ASP A 209 -3.35 -16.70 27.82
CA ASP A 209 -3.05 -16.21 29.17
C ASP A 209 -1.91 -15.19 29.26
N GLY A 210 -2.25 -14.00 29.77
CA GLY A 210 -1.30 -12.91 29.98
C GLY A 210 -0.32 -13.22 31.11
N GLN A 211 0.94 -13.49 30.78
CA GLN A 211 2.03 -13.23 31.71
C GLN A 211 2.29 -11.72 31.75
N GLY A 212 1.57 -11.01 32.61
CA GLY A 212 1.82 -9.60 32.88
C GLY A 212 0.56 -8.83 33.30
N SER A 213 0.49 -8.55 34.61
CA SER A 213 -0.42 -7.59 35.29
C SER A 213 -1.89 -7.63 34.90
N GLY A 214 -2.71 -8.21 35.78
CA GLY A 214 -4.12 -8.50 35.54
C GLY A 214 -4.94 -7.33 35.00
N GLN A 215 -5.43 -7.49 33.78
CA GLN A 215 -6.78 -7.10 33.36
C GLN A 215 -7.08 -7.70 31.96
N SER A 216 -8.19 -8.48 31.91
CA SER A 216 -8.90 -9.04 30.75
C SER A 216 -8.28 -10.24 30.00
N THR A 217 -8.76 -11.43 30.36
CA THR A 217 -8.70 -12.72 29.61
C THR A 217 -9.90 -12.85 28.66
N GLY A 218 -10.01 -11.93 27.70
CA GLY A 218 -11.11 -11.89 26.74
C GLY A 218 -10.60 -11.69 25.33
N SER A 219 -11.31 -12.26 24.35
CA SER A 219 -11.00 -12.06 22.93
C SER A 219 -11.04 -10.56 22.59
N ILE A 220 -9.97 -10.05 21.99
CA ILE A 220 -9.79 -8.63 21.69
C ILE A 220 -9.99 -8.35 20.20
N GLU A 221 -10.39 -7.12 19.91
CA GLU A 221 -10.31 -6.57 18.58
C GLU A 221 -8.87 -6.13 18.29
N VAL A 222 -8.28 -6.67 17.22
CA VAL A 222 -6.99 -6.23 16.70
C VAL A 222 -7.24 -5.11 15.68
N PRO A 223 -6.56 -3.96 15.78
CA PRO A 223 -6.78 -2.83 14.88
C PRO A 223 -6.32 -3.16 13.45
N VAL A 224 -6.47 -2.19 12.54
CA VAL A 224 -6.36 -2.36 11.08
C VAL A 224 -7.53 -3.17 10.51
N LYS A 225 -8.39 -2.48 9.76
CA LYS A 225 -9.55 -3.05 9.07
C LYS A 225 -9.44 -2.84 7.56
N LEU A 226 -10.25 -3.59 6.81
CA LEU A 226 -10.63 -3.23 5.44
C LEU A 226 -11.91 -2.40 5.53
N LYS A 227 -11.91 -1.20 4.95
CA LYS A 227 -13.09 -0.36 4.79
C LYS A 227 -13.35 -0.16 3.31
N VAL A 228 -14.46 -0.67 2.79
CA VAL A 228 -14.80 -0.59 1.37
C VAL A 228 -15.69 0.63 1.15
N HIS A 229 -15.45 1.36 0.07
CA HIS A 229 -16.16 2.59 -0.26
C HIS A 229 -16.70 2.52 -1.68
N ASP A 230 -17.84 3.16 -1.92
CA ASP A 230 -18.46 3.17 -3.24
C ASP A 230 -17.79 4.17 -4.18
N SER A 231 -17.20 5.24 -3.64
CA SER A 231 -16.43 6.19 -4.44
C SER A 231 -15.12 5.55 -4.89
N ILE A 232 -14.83 5.69 -6.20
CA ILE A 232 -13.54 5.31 -6.77
C ILE A 232 -12.42 6.21 -6.26
N PHE A 233 -12.72 7.41 -5.76
CA PHE A 233 -11.72 8.43 -5.45
C PHE A 233 -11.16 8.35 -4.02
N VAL A 234 -11.74 7.54 -3.14
CA VAL A 234 -11.25 7.38 -1.75
C VAL A 234 -9.75 7.09 -1.66
N PRO A 235 -9.15 6.22 -2.50
CA PRO A 235 -7.70 6.01 -2.47
C PRO A 235 -6.88 7.25 -2.84
N LEU A 236 -7.44 8.20 -3.62
CA LEU A 236 -6.74 9.43 -4.02
C LEU A 236 -6.54 10.40 -2.86
N ALA A 237 -7.28 10.24 -1.75
CA ALA A 237 -7.02 10.96 -0.49
C ALA A 237 -5.58 10.82 0.01
N LYS A 238 -4.87 9.81 -0.49
CA LYS A 238 -3.45 9.60 -0.20
C LYS A 238 -2.54 10.60 -0.92
N TRP A 239 -2.90 11.09 -2.10
CA TRP A 239 -2.04 11.95 -2.92
C TRP A 239 -1.65 13.24 -2.19
N PRO A 240 -2.57 14.02 -1.58
CA PRO A 240 -2.18 15.20 -0.79
C PRO A 240 -1.16 14.89 0.30
N MET A 241 -1.34 13.77 1.03
CA MET A 241 -0.41 13.34 2.07
C MET A 241 0.98 12.98 1.52
N LEU A 242 1.02 12.29 0.38
CA LEU A 242 2.28 11.86 -0.24
C LEU A 242 3.08 13.06 -0.74
N ILE A 243 2.43 14.03 -1.41
CA ILE A 243 3.11 15.21 -1.93
C ILE A 243 3.54 16.14 -0.79
N THR A 244 2.67 16.38 0.20
CA THR A 244 2.98 17.27 1.34
C THR A 244 4.06 16.71 2.26
N GLY A 245 4.09 15.40 2.48
CA GLY A 245 5.04 14.73 3.39
C GLY A 245 6.07 13.88 2.66
N ASN A 246 5.64 12.75 2.08
CA ASN A 246 6.55 11.69 1.65
C ASN A 246 7.60 12.14 0.64
N TYR A 247 7.20 12.88 -0.40
CA TYR A 247 8.14 13.33 -1.43
C TYR A 247 8.90 14.59 -1.00
N ARG A 248 8.34 15.42 -0.09
CA ARG A 248 9.07 16.52 0.55
C ARG A 248 10.11 16.09 1.58
N CYS A 249 10.18 14.80 1.91
CA CYS A 249 11.31 14.22 2.64
C CYS A 249 12.63 14.28 1.84
N ILE A 250 12.58 14.46 0.52
CA ILE A 250 13.73 14.37 -0.38
C ILE A 250 14.26 15.79 -0.60
N LEU A 251 15.45 16.08 -0.07
CA LEU A 251 16.18 17.31 -0.35
C LEU A 251 17.37 16.99 -1.29
N ALA A 252 18.07 18.04 -1.74
CA ALA A 252 19.14 17.90 -2.73
C ALA A 252 20.27 16.93 -2.33
N ASP A 253 20.63 16.93 -1.05
CA ASP A 253 21.78 16.21 -0.48
C ASP A 253 21.43 15.31 0.72
N ARG A 254 20.27 15.48 1.34
CA ARG A 254 19.80 14.72 2.50
C ARG A 254 18.33 14.32 2.41
N MET A 255 17.92 13.37 3.24
CA MET A 255 16.51 13.08 3.50
C MET A 255 16.13 13.51 4.91
N ILE A 256 14.88 13.91 5.10
CA ILE A 256 14.33 14.34 6.38
C ILE A 256 13.13 13.48 6.80
N PRO A 257 12.82 13.37 8.11
CA PRO A 257 11.59 12.75 8.58
C PRO A 257 10.32 13.37 7.97
N ILE A 258 9.25 12.59 7.83
CA ILE A 258 7.95 13.12 7.35
C ILE A 258 7.44 14.21 8.29
N LYS A 259 7.62 14.04 9.61
CA LYS A 259 7.31 15.09 10.59
C LYS A 259 7.98 16.42 10.25
N GLU A 260 9.27 16.40 9.94
CA GLU A 260 10.04 17.62 9.59
C GLU A 260 9.52 18.22 8.28
N ALA A 261 9.25 17.40 7.26
CA ALA A 261 8.68 17.88 5.99
C ALA A 261 7.33 18.59 6.20
N VAL A 262 6.46 18.06 7.06
CA VAL A 262 5.12 18.61 7.31
C VAL A 262 5.15 19.82 8.27
N HIS A 263 5.86 19.70 9.40
CA HIS A 263 5.82 20.68 10.49
C HIS A 263 6.93 21.74 10.43
N GLY A 264 7.95 21.57 9.57
CA GLY A 264 9.00 22.58 9.39
C GLY A 264 8.47 23.89 8.79
N ASP A 265 7.38 23.80 8.01
CA ASP A 265 6.61 24.95 7.53
C ASP A 265 5.15 24.51 7.30
N LEU A 266 4.30 24.76 8.30
CA LEU A 266 2.88 24.37 8.25
C LEU A 266 2.09 25.14 7.20
N GLN A 267 2.45 26.40 6.93
CA GLN A 267 1.76 27.22 5.94
C GLN A 267 2.01 26.66 4.54
N ARG A 268 3.28 26.38 4.20
CA ARG A 268 3.64 25.71 2.94
C ARG A 268 3.02 24.33 2.84
N SER A 269 3.05 23.54 3.92
CA SER A 269 2.43 22.22 3.94
C SER A 269 0.93 22.27 3.66
N ARG A 270 0.21 23.23 4.24
CA ARG A 270 -1.21 23.45 3.95
C ARG A 270 -1.44 23.85 2.50
N GLN A 271 -0.64 24.78 1.95
CA GLN A 271 -0.74 25.18 0.54
C GLN A 271 -0.58 23.98 -0.41
N VAL A 272 0.44 23.15 -0.20
CA VAL A 272 0.66 21.93 -1.00
C VAL A 272 -0.51 20.97 -0.87
N TYR A 273 -0.97 20.73 0.36
CA TYR A 273 -2.05 19.79 0.63
C TYR A 273 -3.36 20.23 -0.01
N ASP A 274 -3.74 21.49 0.16
CA ASP A 274 -4.98 22.05 -0.36
C ASP A 274 -4.94 22.10 -1.90
N TRP A 275 -3.78 22.38 -2.51
CA TRP A 275 -3.63 22.36 -3.96
C TRP A 275 -3.84 20.96 -4.54
N VAL A 276 -3.20 19.93 -3.98
CA VAL A 276 -3.39 18.54 -4.45
C VAL A 276 -4.79 18.04 -4.14
N SER A 277 -5.39 18.47 -3.03
CA SER A 277 -6.79 18.14 -2.70
C SER A 277 -7.75 18.74 -3.74
N LYS A 278 -7.56 20.00 -4.14
CA LYS A 278 -8.33 20.63 -5.23
C LYS A 278 -8.18 19.90 -6.56
N LEU A 279 -6.99 19.37 -6.86
CA LEU A 279 -6.80 18.52 -8.04
C LEU A 279 -7.67 17.25 -7.94
N CYS A 280 -7.67 16.57 -6.79
CA CYS A 280 -8.50 15.38 -6.58
C CYS A 280 -10.01 15.67 -6.71
N LEU A 281 -10.48 16.79 -6.15
CA LEU A 281 -11.86 17.27 -6.32
C LEU A 281 -12.18 17.54 -7.80
N GLY A 282 -11.25 18.16 -8.53
CA GLY A 282 -11.39 18.41 -9.96
C GLY A 282 -11.44 17.14 -10.82
N LEU A 283 -10.92 16.02 -10.32
CA LEU A 283 -11.02 14.71 -10.96
C LEU A 283 -12.33 13.99 -10.66
N GLY A 284 -13.14 14.49 -9.71
CA GLY A 284 -14.43 13.91 -9.35
C GLY A 284 -14.52 13.36 -7.92
N ALA A 285 -13.48 13.51 -7.10
CA ALA A 285 -13.58 13.16 -5.69
C ALA A 285 -14.55 14.07 -4.94
N ASP A 286 -15.29 13.52 -3.99
CA ASP A 286 -16.07 14.31 -3.04
C ASP A 286 -15.20 14.78 -1.87
N GLU A 287 -15.59 15.87 -1.20
CA GLU A 287 -14.87 16.32 0.02
C GLU A 287 -14.81 15.23 1.10
N ALA A 288 -15.84 14.39 1.18
CA ALA A 288 -15.93 13.27 2.11
C ALA A 288 -14.97 12.11 1.78
N ASP A 289 -14.51 12.01 0.54
CA ASP A 289 -13.49 11.04 0.14
C ASP A 289 -12.10 11.44 0.67
N LEU A 290 -11.87 12.74 0.83
CA LEU A 290 -10.59 13.32 1.23
C LEU A 290 -10.45 13.44 2.75
N VAL A 291 -9.21 13.64 3.20
CA VAL A 291 -8.90 13.84 4.62
C VAL A 291 -8.57 15.33 4.84
N PRO A 292 -9.17 16.01 5.82
CA PRO A 292 -8.80 17.38 6.15
C PRO A 292 -7.31 17.51 6.54
N PHE A 293 -6.66 18.61 6.12
CA PHE A 293 -5.25 18.86 6.41
C PHE A 293 -4.93 18.74 7.90
N ASP A 294 -5.75 19.30 8.79
CA ASP A 294 -5.47 19.29 10.23
C ASP A 294 -5.42 17.86 10.81
N LYS A 295 -6.23 16.94 10.27
CA LYS A 295 -6.15 15.52 10.65
C LYS A 295 -4.83 14.90 10.18
N TYR A 296 -4.39 15.22 8.96
CA TYR A 296 -3.11 14.75 8.44
C TYR A 296 -1.92 15.36 9.20
N ALA A 297 -1.91 16.68 9.42
CA ALA A 297 -0.87 17.38 10.15
C ALA A 297 -0.72 16.82 11.56
N LYS A 298 -1.83 16.54 12.26
CA LYS A 298 -1.80 15.90 13.58
C LYS A 298 -1.20 14.50 13.52
N ALA A 299 -1.60 13.68 12.54
CA ALA A 299 -1.01 12.35 12.35
C ALA A 299 0.50 12.41 12.02
N ALA A 300 0.94 13.44 11.30
CA ALA A 300 2.33 13.65 10.90
C ALA A 300 3.28 13.89 12.10
N GLU A 301 2.77 14.31 13.27
CA GLU A 301 3.58 14.48 14.49
C GLU A 301 4.26 13.18 14.94
N GLY A 302 3.65 12.02 14.65
CA GLY A 302 4.17 10.69 14.96
C GLY A 302 5.10 10.11 13.89
N LEU A 303 5.28 10.79 12.75
CA LEU A 303 6.01 10.26 11.59
C LEU A 303 7.49 10.64 11.62
N GLY A 304 8.19 10.13 12.63
CA GLY A 304 9.60 10.45 12.91
C GLY A 304 10.64 9.82 11.98
N LYS A 305 10.23 9.06 10.96
CA LYS A 305 11.15 8.43 9.98
C LYS A 305 11.00 9.09 8.60
N PRO A 306 12.05 9.12 7.77
CA PRO A 306 11.91 9.49 6.37
C PRO A 306 11.00 8.51 5.63
N SER A 307 10.35 8.99 4.58
CA SER A 307 9.42 8.20 3.76
C SER A 307 10.10 6.99 3.12
N SER A 308 9.32 5.99 2.73
CA SER A 308 9.84 4.83 1.98
C SER A 308 10.52 5.23 0.67
N ALA A 309 9.95 6.20 -0.06
CA ALA A 309 10.54 6.75 -1.27
C ALA A 309 11.90 7.41 -1.00
N ALA A 310 11.99 8.28 0.02
CA ALA A 310 13.23 8.93 0.39
C ALA A 310 14.30 7.90 0.81
N ARG A 311 13.96 6.94 1.67
CA ARG A 311 14.89 5.89 2.11
C ARG A 311 15.38 5.03 0.94
N ALA A 312 14.50 4.67 0.01
CA ALA A 312 14.89 3.89 -1.17
C ALA A 312 15.85 4.68 -2.07
N LEU A 313 15.55 5.94 -2.37
CA LEU A 313 16.43 6.80 -3.17
C LEU A 313 17.78 7.04 -2.51
N PHE A 314 17.79 7.30 -1.20
CA PHE A 314 19.05 7.52 -0.48
C PHE A 314 19.84 6.22 -0.27
N GLY A 315 19.17 5.07 -0.30
CA GLY A 315 19.78 3.73 -0.36
C GLY A 315 20.23 3.28 -1.76
N GLY A 316 20.16 4.14 -2.78
CA GLY A 316 20.67 3.85 -4.13
C GLY A 316 19.68 3.19 -5.09
N ALA A 317 18.38 3.15 -4.79
CA ALA A 317 17.41 2.55 -5.68
C ALA A 317 17.37 3.27 -7.05
N ALA A 318 17.46 2.50 -8.14
CA ALA A 318 17.35 3.00 -9.52
C ALA A 318 15.90 3.35 -9.92
N HIS A 319 14.93 2.82 -9.18
CA HIS A 319 13.49 3.03 -9.40
C HIS A 319 12.77 3.17 -8.05
N ILE A 320 11.75 4.03 -8.01
CA ILE A 320 10.78 4.14 -6.92
C ILE A 320 9.40 4.40 -7.54
N GLU A 321 8.33 4.28 -6.75
CA GLU A 321 7.01 4.77 -7.11
C GLU A 321 7.03 6.28 -7.37
N ARG A 322 6.48 6.74 -8.50
CA ARG A 322 6.52 8.14 -8.95
C ARG A 322 5.17 8.84 -8.90
N VAL A 323 4.50 8.79 -7.74
CA VAL A 323 3.22 9.49 -7.51
C VAL A 323 3.40 11.01 -7.64
N ASP A 324 4.58 11.55 -7.31
CA ASP A 324 4.97 12.95 -7.59
C ASP A 324 4.82 13.30 -9.09
N CYS A 325 5.41 12.48 -9.96
CA CYS A 325 5.37 12.68 -11.40
C CYS A 325 3.96 12.44 -11.96
N LEU A 326 3.23 11.46 -11.40
CA LEU A 326 1.86 11.15 -11.76
C LEU A 326 0.94 12.35 -11.50
N VAL A 327 0.96 12.87 -10.27
CA VAL A 327 0.15 14.04 -9.87
C VAL A 327 0.50 15.26 -10.72
N ARG A 328 1.79 15.53 -10.96
CA ARG A 328 2.24 16.64 -11.81
C ARG A 328 1.70 16.51 -13.24
N ARG A 329 1.80 15.32 -13.83
CA ARG A 329 1.34 15.10 -15.21
C ARG A 329 -0.17 15.23 -15.31
N ILE A 330 -0.94 14.67 -14.37
CA ILE A 330 -2.41 14.79 -14.34
C ILE A 330 -2.83 16.26 -14.21
N ALA A 331 -2.17 17.04 -13.36
CA ALA A 331 -2.40 18.47 -13.27
C ALA A 331 -2.17 19.19 -14.61
N GLY A 332 -1.08 18.86 -15.30
CA GLY A 332 -0.76 19.40 -16.63
C GLY A 332 -1.83 19.09 -17.69
N GLN A 333 -2.50 17.93 -17.61
CA GLN A 333 -3.62 17.60 -18.52
C GLN A 333 -4.78 18.60 -18.41
N ARG A 334 -4.86 19.30 -17.28
CA ARG A 334 -5.90 20.27 -16.94
C ARG A 334 -5.40 21.71 -17.00
N GLY A 335 -4.21 21.94 -17.55
CA GLY A 335 -3.59 23.28 -17.62
C GLY A 335 -3.19 23.84 -16.25
N LEU A 336 -3.03 22.99 -15.23
CA LEU A 336 -2.63 23.39 -13.89
C LEU A 336 -1.12 23.16 -13.69
N SER A 337 -0.47 24.09 -13.00
CA SER A 337 0.93 23.98 -12.56
C SER A 337 1.07 24.42 -11.11
N PHE A 338 2.15 23.97 -10.46
CA PHE A 338 2.47 24.35 -9.10
C PHE A 338 3.97 24.18 -8.81
N ASP A 339 4.66 25.29 -8.63
CA ASP A 339 6.13 25.35 -8.53
C ASP A 339 6.70 24.41 -7.47
N THR A 340 6.02 24.26 -6.31
CA THR A 340 6.50 23.33 -5.28
C THR A 340 6.41 21.87 -5.73
N LEU A 341 5.39 21.49 -6.51
CA LEU A 341 5.31 20.14 -7.06
C LEU A 341 6.38 19.91 -8.14
N ASP A 342 6.65 20.93 -8.97
CA ASP A 342 7.71 20.86 -9.98
C ASP A 342 9.10 20.74 -9.33
N GLU A 343 9.36 21.48 -8.25
CA GLU A 343 10.58 21.36 -7.43
C GLU A 343 10.73 19.95 -6.85
N ILE A 344 9.67 19.41 -6.25
CA ILE A 344 9.66 18.04 -5.70
C ILE A 344 10.04 17.02 -6.78
N VAL A 345 9.41 17.11 -7.96
CA VAL A 345 9.67 16.18 -9.06
C VAL A 345 11.10 16.32 -9.57
N ALA A 346 11.63 17.54 -9.68
CA ALA A 346 13.01 17.79 -10.09
C ALA A 346 14.03 17.18 -9.11
N LEU A 347 13.80 17.30 -7.80
CA LEU A 347 14.66 16.70 -6.77
C LEU A 347 14.68 15.17 -6.85
N VAL A 348 13.51 14.56 -7.07
CA VAL A 348 13.38 13.11 -7.26
C VAL A 348 14.11 12.67 -8.53
N ASP A 349 13.91 13.37 -9.64
CA ASP A 349 14.55 13.07 -10.93
C ASP A 349 16.08 13.20 -10.84
N GLN A 350 16.59 14.25 -10.20
CA GLN A 350 18.03 14.46 -10.00
C GLN A 350 18.65 13.32 -9.18
N ARG A 351 17.96 12.86 -8.12
CA ARG A 351 18.46 11.76 -7.29
C ARG A 351 18.43 10.42 -8.04
N LEU A 352 17.37 10.14 -8.79
CA LEU A 352 17.27 8.95 -9.63
C LEU A 352 18.37 8.92 -10.70
N ALA A 353 18.64 10.05 -11.35
CA ALA A 353 19.73 10.16 -12.32
C ALA A 353 21.09 9.84 -11.69
N LYS A 354 21.38 10.37 -10.50
CA LYS A 354 22.59 10.03 -9.72
C LYS A 354 22.67 8.54 -9.41
N ASN A 355 21.59 7.92 -8.92
CA ASN A 355 21.58 6.49 -8.58
C ASN A 355 21.79 5.59 -9.81
N ARG A 356 21.28 5.98 -10.98
CA ARG A 356 21.43 5.21 -12.23
C ARG A 356 22.81 5.37 -12.88
N ALA A 357 23.50 6.49 -12.64
CA ALA A 357 24.84 6.74 -13.15
C ALA A 357 25.93 6.01 -12.35
N THR A 358 25.66 5.67 -11.09
CA THR A 358 26.56 4.88 -10.25
C THR A 358 26.36 3.40 -10.54
N PRO A 359 27.41 2.64 -10.94
CA PRO A 359 27.31 1.19 -11.09
C PRO A 359 26.81 0.58 -9.79
N THR A 360 25.77 -0.25 -9.86
CA THR A 360 25.34 -1.07 -8.72
C THR A 360 26.48 -2.05 -8.43
N ALA A 361 27.09 -1.94 -7.25
CA ALA A 361 28.16 -2.84 -6.79
C ALA A 361 27.65 -4.27 -6.59
#